data_AF-A0A6L5QCJ4-F1
#
_entry.id   AF-A0A6L5QCJ4-F1
#
_cell.length_a   1.000
_cell.length_b   1.000
_cell.length_c   1.000
_cell.angle_alpha   90.00
_cell.angle_beta   90.00
_cell.angle_gamma   90.00
#
_symmetry.space_group_name_H-M   'P 1'
#
loop_
_entity.id
_entity.type
_entity.pdbx_description
1 polymer ?
#
loop_
_entity_poly.entity_id
_entity_poly.type
_entity_poly.pdbx_seq_one_letter_code
_entity_poly.pdbx_strand_id
1 'polypeptide(L)'
;MSAIRPLHWIGSSKKDMAAMPDAVQDFFSYALQLAQMGSKHKKAKPLSGFGGAGVLEIVEIHQGNAYRAVYTVRHASAVYVLHCFQKKSTHGIATPQAADRSHQSAPDDRSSARTE
;
A
#
# COMPACT_ATOMS: atom_id res chain seq x y z
N MET A 1 -11.08 -7.60 -25.34
CA MET A 1 -10.80 -6.58 -24.30
C MET A 1 -10.17 -7.30 -23.12
N SER A 2 -8.88 -7.10 -22.84
CA SER A 2 -8.29 -7.70 -21.64
C SER A 2 -8.94 -7.06 -20.42
N ALA A 3 -9.51 -7.88 -19.54
CA ALA A 3 -10.13 -7.41 -18.32
C ALA A 3 -9.12 -6.64 -17.46
N ILE A 4 -9.50 -5.47 -16.96
CA ILE A 4 -8.70 -4.71 -16.00
C ILE A 4 -8.48 -5.61 -14.77
N ARG A 5 -7.23 -5.79 -14.36
CA ARG A 5 -6.92 -6.63 -13.20
C ARG A 5 -7.49 -6.00 -11.93
N PRO A 6 -8.18 -6.75 -11.05
CA PRO A 6 -8.62 -6.21 -9.77
C PRO A 6 -7.44 -5.69 -8.94
N LEU A 7 -7.72 -4.63 -8.17
CA LEU A 7 -6.79 -4.03 -7.22
C LEU A 7 -7.19 -4.44 -5.80
N HIS A 8 -6.31 -5.15 -5.11
CA HIS A 8 -6.50 -5.56 -3.73
C HIS A 8 -5.63 -4.73 -2.80
N TRP A 9 -6.24 -4.23 -1.73
CA TRP A 9 -5.56 -3.48 -0.68
C TRP A 9 -5.25 -4.42 0.47
N ILE A 10 -3.98 -4.47 0.88
CA ILE A 10 -3.54 -5.30 2.00
C ILE A 10 -3.41 -4.43 3.26
N GLY A 11 -3.96 -4.92 4.38
CA GLY A 11 -3.85 -4.25 5.68
C GLY A 11 -4.40 -2.81 5.66
N SER A 12 -3.63 -1.87 6.19
CA SER A 12 -4.00 -0.45 6.28
C SER A 12 -3.78 0.36 5.00
N SER A 13 -3.19 -0.22 3.95
CA SER A 13 -2.72 0.49 2.76
C SER A 13 -3.76 1.44 2.13
N LYS A 14 -5.02 1.03 2.05
CA LYS A 14 -6.11 1.88 1.53
C LYS A 14 -6.37 3.10 2.42
N LYS A 15 -6.40 2.89 3.73
CA LYS A 15 -6.60 3.97 4.71
C LYS A 15 -5.42 4.93 4.70
N ASP A 16 -4.21 4.40 4.60
CA ASP A 16 -2.99 5.20 4.58
C ASP A 16 -2.90 6.04 3.29
N MET A 17 -3.33 5.51 2.14
CA MET A 17 -3.44 6.29 0.91
C MET A 17 -4.50 7.39 1.02
N ALA A 18 -5.67 7.09 1.59
CA ALA A 18 -6.75 8.07 1.75
C ALA A 18 -6.40 9.22 2.71
N ALA A 19 -5.37 9.05 3.54
CA ALA A 19 -4.86 10.10 4.43
C ALA A 19 -3.79 11.01 3.77
N MET A 20 -3.39 10.73 2.53
CA MET A 20 -2.40 11.54 1.81
C MET A 20 -3.04 12.78 1.18
N PRO A 21 -2.25 13.81 0.79
CA PRO A 21 -2.77 14.94 0.02
C PRO A 21 -3.42 14.48 -1.30
N ASP A 22 -4.50 15.14 -1.72
CA ASP A 22 -5.27 14.76 -2.91
C ASP A 22 -4.41 14.60 -4.16
N ALA A 23 -3.46 15.52 -4.40
CA ALA A 23 -2.54 15.44 -5.54
C ALA A 23 -1.67 14.17 -5.53
N VAL A 24 -1.32 13.65 -4.34
CA VAL A 24 -0.59 12.39 -4.18
C VAL A 24 -1.53 11.21 -4.40
N GLN A 25 -2.78 11.28 -3.91
CA GLN A 25 -3.79 10.25 -4.14
C GLN A 25 -4.09 10.07 -5.63
N ASP A 26 -4.27 11.16 -6.37
CA ASP A 26 -4.52 11.14 -7.82
C ASP A 26 -3.35 10.50 -8.56
N PHE A 27 -2.13 10.89 -8.21
CA PHE A 27 -0.92 10.37 -8.82
C PHE A 27 -0.78 8.85 -8.60
N PHE A 28 -0.98 8.37 -7.38
CA PHE A 28 -0.93 6.95 -7.07
C PHE A 28 -2.09 6.18 -7.69
N SER A 29 -3.31 6.73 -7.69
CA SER A 29 -4.48 6.10 -8.31
C SER A 29 -4.25 5.88 -9.80
N TYR A 30 -3.73 6.89 -10.51
CA TYR A 30 -3.39 6.78 -11.92
C TYR A 30 -2.31 5.73 -12.17
N ALA A 31 -1.24 5.74 -11.38
CA ALA A 31 -0.16 4.78 -11.52
C ALA A 31 -0.59 3.33 -11.25
N LEU A 32 -1.48 3.12 -10.26
CA LEU A 32 -2.07 1.80 -9.96
C LEU A 32 -3.04 1.37 -11.06
N GLN A 33 -3.83 2.28 -11.63
CA GLN A 33 -4.71 1.98 -12.75
C GLN A 33 -3.92 1.51 -13.97
N LEU A 34 -2.80 2.16 -14.30
CA LEU A 34 -1.89 1.68 -15.34
C LEU A 34 -1.39 0.26 -15.03
N ALA A 35 -1.05 -0.02 -13.78
CA ALA A 35 -0.66 -1.36 -13.36
C ALA A 35 -1.81 -2.38 -13.56
N GLN A 36 -3.05 -2.03 -13.23
CA GLN A 36 -4.20 -2.91 -13.47
C GLN A 36 -4.39 -3.23 -14.96
N MET A 37 -4.08 -2.28 -15.84
CA MET A 37 -4.10 -2.46 -17.31
C MET A 37 -2.88 -3.21 -17.86
N GLY A 38 -1.95 -3.66 -17.00
CA GLY A 38 -0.72 -4.34 -17.41
C GLY A 38 0.39 -3.39 -17.89
N SER A 39 0.16 -2.08 -17.81
CA SER A 39 1.17 -1.04 -18.09
C SER A 39 1.96 -0.68 -16.82
N LYS A 40 3.05 0.07 -16.99
CA LYS A 40 3.88 0.53 -15.85
C LYS A 40 4.03 2.05 -15.89
N HIS A 41 3.70 2.71 -14.79
CA HIS A 41 3.91 4.15 -14.65
C HIS A 41 5.40 4.49 -14.76
N LYS A 42 5.76 5.64 -15.35
CA LYS A 42 7.16 6.04 -15.59
C LYS A 42 8.00 6.14 -14.29
N LYS A 43 7.36 6.50 -13.18
CA LYS A 43 7.99 6.57 -11.84
C LYS A 43 7.94 5.25 -11.05
N ALA A 44 7.32 4.19 -11.59
CA ALA A 44 7.29 2.89 -10.93
C ALA A 44 8.61 2.14 -11.15
N LYS A 45 9.31 1.83 -10.06
CA LYS A 45 10.62 1.19 -10.07
C LYS A 45 10.58 -0.13 -9.28
N PRO A 46 11.29 -1.17 -9.71
CA PRO A 46 11.46 -2.36 -8.88
C PRO A 46 12.06 -1.99 -7.53
N LEU A 47 11.48 -2.52 -6.45
CA LEU A 47 12.04 -2.37 -5.12
C LEU A 47 13.20 -3.36 -4.97
N SER A 48 14.41 -2.84 -4.72
CA SER A 48 15.61 -3.67 -4.55
C SER A 48 15.53 -4.51 -3.27
N GLY A 49 16.23 -5.64 -3.25
CA GLY A 49 16.25 -6.54 -2.08
C GLY A 49 15.10 -7.56 -2.00
N PHE A 50 14.07 -7.45 -2.86
CA PHE A 50 12.93 -8.37 -2.88
C PHE A 50 13.08 -9.55 -3.86
N GLY A 51 14.29 -9.85 -4.34
CA GLY A 51 14.66 -11.14 -4.94
C GLY A 51 13.72 -11.71 -6.01
N GLY A 52 13.19 -10.87 -6.91
CA GLY A 52 12.29 -11.34 -7.99
C GLY A 52 10.81 -11.46 -7.62
N ALA A 53 10.39 -10.99 -6.44
CA ALA A 53 8.98 -11.00 -6.01
C ALA A 53 8.07 -10.02 -6.80
N GLY A 54 8.58 -9.35 -7.84
CA GLY A 54 7.80 -8.44 -8.68
C GLY A 54 7.22 -7.24 -7.93
N VAL A 55 7.89 -6.82 -6.86
CA VAL A 55 7.48 -5.67 -6.04
C VAL A 55 7.99 -4.39 -6.69
N LEU A 56 7.08 -3.45 -6.92
CA LEU A 56 7.36 -2.13 -7.44
C LEU A 56 6.99 -1.08 -6.41
N GLU A 57 7.72 0.03 -6.44
CA GLU A 57 7.37 1.25 -5.72
C GLU A 57 7.13 2.41 -6.69
N ILE A 58 6.15 3.23 -6.37
CA ILE A 58 5.91 4.55 -6.98
C ILE A 58 6.30 5.60 -5.95
N VAL A 59 7.09 6.59 -6.36
CA VAL A 59 7.53 7.70 -5.50
C VAL A 59 7.00 9.01 -6.05
N GLU A 60 6.38 9.82 -5.18
CA GLU A 60 5.94 11.17 -5.51
C GLU A 60 6.45 12.18 -4.47
N ILE A 61 6.85 13.37 -4.92
CA ILE A 61 7.30 14.44 -4.03
C ILE A 61 6.22 15.52 -4.04
N HIS A 62 5.62 15.79 -2.88
CA HIS A 62 4.61 16.82 -2.74
C HIS A 62 4.94 17.70 -1.53
N GLN A 63 5.07 19.01 -1.77
CA GLN A 63 5.41 20.01 -0.74
C GLN A 63 6.62 19.61 0.12
N GLY A 64 7.72 19.18 -0.53
CA GLY A 64 8.94 18.78 0.17
C GLY A 64 8.89 17.42 0.88
N ASN A 65 7.74 16.75 0.87
CA ASN A 65 7.56 15.42 1.46
C ASN A 65 7.59 14.34 0.39
N ALA A 66 8.27 13.23 0.67
CA ALA A 66 8.33 12.09 -0.23
C ALA A 66 7.29 11.04 0.17
N TYR A 67 6.38 10.70 -0.75
CA TYR A 67 5.36 9.67 -0.56
C TYR A 67 5.70 8.45 -1.40
N ARG A 68 5.36 7.27 -0.90
CA ARG A 68 5.58 5.99 -1.58
C ARG A 68 4.34 5.12 -1.55
N ALA A 69 4.05 4.48 -2.68
CA ALA A 69 3.12 3.36 -2.77
C ALA A 69 3.87 2.13 -3.25
N VAL A 70 3.76 1.03 -2.52
CA VAL A 70 4.41 -0.25 -2.79
C VAL A 70 3.35 -1.26 -3.20
N TYR A 71 3.54 -1.92 -4.34
CA TYR A 71 2.60 -2.89 -4.89
C TYR A 71 3.33 -4.03 -5.59
N THR A 72 2.65 -5.17 -5.76
CA THR A 72 3.18 -6.29 -6.56
C THR A 72 2.23 -6.66 -7.69
N VAL A 73 2.83 -7.06 -8.81
CA VAL A 73 2.14 -7.56 -10.01
C VAL A 73 2.53 -9.01 -10.33
N ARG A 74 3.20 -9.70 -9.40
CA ARG A 74 3.71 -11.06 -9.59
C ARG A 74 2.61 -12.05 -10.00
N HIS A 75 1.40 -11.86 -9.50
CA HIS A 75 0.23 -12.62 -9.92
C HIS A 75 -0.42 -11.94 -11.12
N ALA A 76 -0.43 -12.62 -12.27
CA ALA A 76 -1.01 -12.07 -13.50
C ALA A 76 -2.49 -11.70 -13.36
N SER A 77 -3.21 -12.26 -12.38
CA SER A 77 -4.63 -12.03 -12.17
C SER A 77 -4.99 -10.76 -11.41
N ALA A 78 -4.08 -10.16 -10.62
CA ALA A 78 -4.41 -9.03 -9.76
C ALA A 78 -3.22 -8.14 -9.41
N VAL A 79 -3.50 -6.92 -8.95
CA VAL A 79 -2.50 -6.01 -8.38
C VAL A 79 -2.74 -5.91 -6.88
N TYR A 80 -1.70 -6.13 -6.07
CA TYR A 80 -1.79 -6.04 -4.62
C TYR A 80 -1.03 -4.82 -4.13
N VAL A 81 -1.73 -3.88 -3.49
CA VAL A 81 -1.12 -2.73 -2.83
C VAL A 81 -0.76 -3.13 -1.42
N LEU A 82 0.53 -3.09 -1.12
CA LEU A 82 1.09 -3.57 0.14
C LEU A 82 1.14 -2.45 1.17
N HIS A 83 1.68 -1.28 0.78
CA HIS A 83 1.86 -0.15 1.68
C HIS A 83 1.75 1.18 0.93
N CYS A 84 1.17 2.18 1.59
CA CYS A 84 1.20 3.57 1.18
C CYS A 84 1.71 4.37 2.38
N PHE A 85 2.80 5.14 2.22
CA PHE A 85 3.36 5.89 3.34
C PHE A 85 4.09 7.14 2.89
N GLN A 86 4.14 8.15 3.78
CA GLN A 86 5.06 9.26 3.67
C GLN A 86 6.41 8.83 4.24
N LYS A 87 7.47 8.86 3.43
CA LYS A 87 8.84 8.72 3.93
C LYS A 87 9.14 9.93 4.83
N LYS A 88 9.32 9.67 6.11
CA LYS A 88 9.79 10.69 7.06
C LYS A 88 11.26 11.01 6.76
N SER A 89 11.61 12.29 6.75
CA SER A 89 13.02 12.72 6.62
C SER A 89 13.79 12.27 7.85
N THR A 90 14.92 11.60 7.63
CA THR A 90 15.83 11.13 8.68
C THR A 90 17.01 12.11 8.72
N HIS A 91 16.81 13.33 9.22
CA HIS A 91 17.95 14.07 9.77
C HIS A 91 18.22 13.51 11.16
N GLY A 92 19.13 12.52 11.21
CA GLY A 92 19.55 11.85 12.44
C GLY A 92 19.30 10.34 12.36
N ILE A 93 20.36 9.56 12.47
CA ILE A 93 20.37 8.10 12.54
C ILE A 93 19.77 7.67 13.89
N ALA A 94 18.49 7.96 14.09
CA ALA A 94 17.72 7.49 15.22
C ALA A 94 16.61 6.63 14.63
N THR A 95 16.81 5.33 14.70
CA THR A 95 15.76 4.32 14.55
C THR A 95 14.58 4.74 15.43
N PRO A 96 13.38 4.98 14.89
CA PRO A 96 12.22 5.20 15.74
C PRO A 96 12.01 3.93 16.57
N GLN A 97 12.15 4.05 17.89
CA GLN A 97 11.71 3.01 18.81
C GLN A 97 10.24 2.71 18.50
N ALA A 98 9.94 1.43 18.35
CA ALA A 98 8.66 0.89 17.90
C ALA A 98 7.46 1.68 18.47
N ALA A 99 6.75 2.38 17.58
CA ALA A 99 5.37 2.75 17.86
C ALA A 99 4.52 1.49 17.62
N ASP A 100 4.49 0.63 18.62
CA ASP A 100 3.41 -0.32 18.84
C ASP A 100 2.08 0.45 18.81
N ARG A 101 1.22 0.10 17.86
CA ARG A 101 -0.20 0.46 17.87
C ARG A 101 -0.99 -0.82 17.63
N SER A 102 -1.13 -1.58 18.70
CA SER A 102 -2.39 -2.14 19.20
C SER A 102 -3.25 -2.85 18.15
N HIS A 103 -3.04 -4.16 18.07
CA HIS A 103 -4.12 -5.12 17.78
C HIS A 103 -5.22 -4.92 18.84
N GLN A 104 -6.28 -4.20 18.51
CA GLN A 104 -7.54 -4.33 19.25
C GLN A 104 -8.18 -5.64 18.81
N SER A 105 -8.04 -6.67 19.64
CA SER A 105 -8.87 -7.85 19.61
C SER A 105 -10.33 -7.43 19.81
N ALA A 106 -11.21 -7.83 18.90
CA ALA A 106 -12.65 -7.65 19.04
C ALA A 106 -13.17 -8.41 20.27
N PRO A 107 -14.22 -7.94 20.95
CA PRO A 107 -14.89 -8.73 21.98
C PRO A 107 -15.63 -9.91 21.32
N ASP A 108 -15.33 -11.11 21.80
CA ASP A 108 -15.95 -12.37 21.39
C ASP A 108 -17.33 -12.46 22.09
N ASP A 109 -18.37 -12.01 21.39
CA ASP A 109 -19.76 -12.15 21.85
C ASP A 109 -20.30 -13.52 21.45
N ARG A 110 -20.13 -14.50 22.35
CA ARG A 110 -20.86 -15.77 22.33
C ARG A 110 -21.54 -16.01 23.66
N SER A 111 -22.79 -15.57 23.76
CA SER A 111 -23.78 -16.32 24.54
C SER A 111 -25.13 -16.29 23.85
N SER A 112 -25.32 -17.24 22.92
CA SER A 112 -26.65 -17.70 22.52
C SER A 112 -26.94 -19.00 23.27
N ALA A 113 -28.07 -18.98 23.97
CA ALA A 113 -28.70 -20.07 24.69
C ALA A 113 -28.84 -21.36 23.87
N ARG A 114 -28.81 -22.53 24.53
CA ARG A 114 -29.92 -23.52 24.56
C ARG A 114 -29.54 -24.85 25.22
N THR A 115 -30.46 -25.36 26.06
CA THR A 115 -30.80 -26.78 26.38
C THR A 115 -29.68 -27.65 26.99
N GLU A 116 -29.87 -28.39 28.07
CA GLU A 116 -31.04 -29.07 28.67
C GLU A 116 -30.99 -29.02 30.21
#